data_AF-A0AAN7SK31-F1
#
_entry.id   AF-A0AAN7SK31-F1
#
_cell.length_a   1.000
_cell.length_b   1.000
_cell.length_c   1.000
_cell.angle_alpha   90.00
_cell.angle_beta   90.00
_cell.angle_gamma   90.00
#
_symmetry.space_group_name_H-M   'P 1'
#
loop_
_entity.id
_entity.type
_entity.pdbx_description
1 polymer ?
#
loop_
_entity_poly.entity_id
_entity_poly.type
_entity_poly.pdbx_seq_one_letter_code
_entity_poly.pdbx_strand_id
1 'polypeptide(L)'
;MPGHPTSSSLVPQKGRRTRVSLSSLFQVANLLRLFQIPQISYASTSAKLSDKSRYDYFARTVPPDFYQAKAMAEILRYFNWTYVSTVASEGDYGETGIEAFEQEARLRNICIATSEKVGRSNIRKSYDGVIRELLQKPNARVVVLFMRGDDSRELIAAANRFNVSFTWIASDGWGAQESIVKGNEHIASGAITLELASHPVKEFDRYFQSLSPYNNRRNPWFKDFWEQKFQCNLQNRKPHKKACDKHFTINSSNYEQESKIMFVVNAVYAMAHALHKMQRTLCPNTTKLCDAMKHLDGRKLYKDYLLKVNFTGTRVTVMSLLVLWSEIQLFYSKVYIIKLSLYWAKSSPVANQNDYSK
;
A
#
# COMPACT_ATOMS: atom_id res chain seq x y z
N MET A 1 33.74 45.04 17.83
CA MET A 1 33.05 44.72 16.57
C MET A 1 32.78 43.21 16.49
N PRO A 2 31.54 42.78 16.72
CA PRO A 2 30.98 41.53 16.17
C PRO A 2 29.79 41.90 15.24
N GLY A 3 29.60 41.34 14.05
CA GLY A 3 29.27 39.93 13.80
C GLY A 3 27.78 39.83 13.42
N HIS A 4 27.46 40.06 12.14
CA HIS A 4 26.10 39.94 11.58
C HIS A 4 25.71 38.46 11.37
N PRO A 5 24.47 38.03 11.71
CA PRO A 5 23.99 36.69 11.41
C PRO A 5 23.38 36.59 10.01
N THR A 6 23.77 35.56 9.26
CA THR A 6 23.22 35.18 7.96
C THR A 6 21.88 34.46 8.13
N SER A 7 20.84 34.97 7.50
CA SER A 7 19.51 34.36 7.45
C SER A 7 19.54 33.09 6.58
N SER A 8 19.29 31.92 7.18
CA SER A 8 19.03 30.69 6.45
C SER A 8 17.58 30.68 5.97
N SER A 9 17.39 30.93 4.68
CA SER A 9 16.10 30.86 4.00
C SER A 9 15.68 29.39 3.83
N LEU A 10 14.64 28.99 4.56
CA LEU A 10 13.93 27.72 4.41
C LEU A 10 13.25 27.67 3.02
N VAL A 11 13.83 26.92 2.09
CA VAL A 11 13.18 26.58 0.82
C VAL A 11 12.20 25.41 1.05
N PRO A 12 10.88 25.59 0.83
CA PRO A 12 9.92 24.49 0.96
C PRO A 12 10.06 23.55 -0.25
N GLN A 13 10.43 22.30 -0.02
CA GLN A 13 10.42 21.26 -1.06
C GLN A 13 8.98 20.86 -1.42
N LYS A 14 8.44 21.50 -2.46
CA LYS A 14 7.11 21.22 -3.01
C LYS A 14 7.19 20.09 -4.05
N GLY A 15 7.38 18.86 -3.58
CA GLY A 15 7.19 17.64 -4.39
C GLY A 15 5.77 17.10 -4.19
N ARG A 16 4.80 17.51 -5.02
CA ARG A 16 3.45 16.90 -5.04
C ARG A 16 3.56 15.47 -5.57
N ARG A 17 3.73 14.51 -4.67
CA ARG A 17 3.47 13.08 -4.96
C ARG A 17 1.96 12.87 -5.04
N THR A 18 1.43 12.51 -6.20
CA THR A 18 0.13 11.85 -6.32
C THR A 18 0.23 10.47 -5.69
N ARG A 19 0.09 10.43 -4.36
CA ARG A 19 0.01 9.22 -3.55
C ARG A 19 -1.42 8.70 -3.62
N VAL A 20 -1.59 7.38 -3.82
CA VAL A 20 -2.90 6.76 -3.63
C VAL A 20 -3.22 6.78 -2.15
N SER A 21 -3.88 7.86 -1.74
CA SER A 21 -4.44 7.99 -0.41
C SER A 21 -5.83 7.37 -0.44
N LEU A 22 -6.08 6.39 0.42
CA LEU A 22 -7.38 5.71 0.47
C LEU A 22 -8.55 6.69 0.72
N SER A 23 -8.33 7.78 1.46
CA SER A 23 -9.34 8.84 1.63
C SER A 23 -9.68 9.58 0.32
N SER A 24 -8.71 9.74 -0.58
CA SER A 24 -8.94 10.40 -1.88
C SER A 24 -9.85 9.53 -2.74
N LEU A 25 -9.77 8.20 -2.58
CA LEU A 25 -10.60 7.27 -3.32
C LEU A 25 -12.07 7.35 -2.94
N PHE A 26 -12.39 7.51 -1.65
CA PHE A 26 -13.77 7.72 -1.20
C PHE A 26 -14.40 8.96 -1.82
N GLN A 27 -13.64 10.06 -1.89
CA GLN A 27 -14.09 11.31 -2.52
C GLN A 27 -14.28 11.13 -4.03
N VAL A 28 -13.36 10.43 -4.69
CA VAL A 28 -13.48 10.10 -6.12
C VAL A 28 -14.70 9.22 -6.38
N ALA A 29 -14.94 8.18 -5.56
CA ALA A 29 -16.09 7.30 -5.72
C ALA A 29 -17.41 8.05 -5.52
N ASN A 30 -17.48 8.95 -4.54
CA ASN A 30 -18.63 9.82 -4.31
C ASN A 30 -18.92 10.77 -5.47
N LEU A 31 -17.88 11.22 -6.18
CA LEU A 31 -18.04 12.06 -7.36
C LEU A 31 -18.47 11.23 -8.58
N LEU A 32 -17.76 10.14 -8.87
CA LEU A 32 -17.95 9.34 -10.08
C LEU A 32 -19.33 8.68 -10.14
N ARG A 33 -19.90 8.29 -9.00
CA ARG A 33 -21.25 7.72 -8.94
C ARG A 33 -22.33 8.68 -9.45
N LEU A 34 -22.16 9.99 -9.26
CA LEU A 34 -23.13 11.00 -9.74
C LEU A 34 -23.24 11.01 -11.26
N PHE A 35 -22.15 10.65 -11.94
CA PHE A 35 -22.06 10.55 -13.40
C PHE A 35 -22.11 9.10 -13.89
N GLN A 36 -22.45 8.15 -13.00
CA GLN A 36 -22.54 6.72 -13.30
C GLN A 36 -21.25 6.13 -13.86
N ILE A 37 -20.09 6.67 -13.49
CA ILE A 37 -18.79 6.23 -14.02
C ILE A 37 -18.27 5.06 -13.17
N PRO A 38 -18.12 3.85 -13.72
CA PRO A 38 -17.59 2.71 -12.99
C PRO A 38 -16.12 2.91 -12.59
N GLN A 39 -15.77 2.46 -11.39
CA GLN A 39 -14.41 2.60 -10.85
C GLN A 39 -13.90 1.27 -10.29
N ILE A 40 -12.63 0.95 -10.52
CA ILE A 40 -11.96 -0.23 -9.96
C ILE A 40 -10.72 0.20 -9.20
N SER A 41 -10.65 -0.07 -7.89
CA SER A 41 -9.42 0.10 -7.12
C SER A 41 -8.56 -1.17 -7.14
N TYR A 42 -7.24 -0.97 -7.20
CA TYR A 42 -6.24 -2.03 -7.13
C TYR A 42 -5.56 -2.19 -5.76
N ALA A 43 -5.86 -1.31 -4.79
CA ALA A 43 -5.14 -1.29 -3.51
C ALA A 43 -6.01 -0.88 -2.31
N SER A 44 -7.31 -0.63 -2.49
CA SER A 44 -8.14 -0.07 -1.43
C SER A 44 -8.95 -1.12 -0.70
N THR A 45 -8.55 -1.37 0.53
CA THR A 45 -9.00 -2.49 1.33
C THR A 45 -10.01 -2.09 2.42
N SER A 46 -10.21 -0.81 2.72
CA SER A 46 -11.19 -0.37 3.72
C SER A 46 -12.57 -1.04 3.53
N ALA A 47 -13.15 -1.53 4.63
CA ALA A 47 -14.42 -2.24 4.62
C ALA A 47 -15.59 -1.35 4.15
N LYS A 48 -15.54 -0.05 4.43
CA LYS A 48 -16.56 0.94 4.02
C LYS A 48 -16.85 0.95 2.53
N LEU A 49 -15.85 0.70 1.67
CA LEU A 49 -16.01 0.64 0.21
C LEU A 49 -16.90 -0.52 -0.28
N SER A 50 -17.24 -1.44 0.61
CA SER A 50 -18.15 -2.56 0.32
C SER A 50 -19.62 -2.13 0.36
N ASP A 51 -19.97 -1.02 1.02
CA ASP A 51 -21.34 -0.53 1.12
C ASP A 51 -21.85 -0.03 -0.25
N LYS A 52 -22.69 -0.83 -0.90
CA LYS A 52 -23.26 -0.53 -2.22
C LYS A 52 -24.41 0.48 -2.19
N SER A 53 -24.89 0.87 -1.01
CA SER A 53 -25.82 2.00 -0.90
C SER A 53 -25.11 3.34 -1.08
N ARG A 54 -23.81 3.39 -0.74
CA ARG A 54 -22.96 4.59 -0.85
C ARG A 54 -22.00 4.55 -2.03
N TYR A 55 -21.46 3.37 -2.36
CA TYR A 55 -20.44 3.16 -3.40
C TYR A 55 -20.95 2.16 -4.46
N ASP A 56 -22.07 2.52 -5.09
CA ASP A 56 -22.83 1.74 -6.08
C ASP A 56 -22.14 1.53 -7.43
N TYR A 57 -21.06 2.27 -7.73
CA TYR A 57 -20.24 2.15 -8.95
C TYR A 57 -18.79 1.72 -8.68
N PHE A 58 -18.51 1.31 -7.44
CA PHE A 58 -17.17 0.97 -6.99
C PHE A 58 -16.94 -0.54 -6.97
N ALA A 59 -15.88 -0.99 -7.65
CA ALA A 59 -15.35 -2.34 -7.55
C ALA A 59 -13.86 -2.30 -7.14
N ARG A 60 -13.30 -3.46 -6.80
CA ARG A 60 -11.88 -3.59 -6.50
C ARG A 60 -11.37 -5.00 -6.78
N THR A 61 -10.08 -5.10 -7.05
CA THR A 61 -9.37 -6.38 -7.25
C THR A 61 -8.69 -6.89 -5.98
N VAL A 62 -8.92 -6.22 -4.84
CA VAL A 62 -8.37 -6.56 -3.52
C VAL A 62 -9.50 -6.82 -2.50
N PRO A 63 -9.28 -7.65 -1.47
CA PRO A 63 -10.28 -7.96 -0.45
C PRO A 63 -10.49 -6.79 0.54
N PRO A 64 -11.59 -6.82 1.32
CA PRO A 64 -11.76 -5.95 2.49
C PRO A 64 -10.81 -6.27 3.65
N ASP A 65 -10.43 -5.24 4.41
CA ASP A 65 -9.60 -5.31 5.63
C ASP A 65 -10.19 -6.17 6.74
N PHE A 66 -11.50 -6.46 6.71
CA PHE A 66 -12.14 -7.39 7.65
C PHE A 66 -11.40 -8.73 7.73
N TYR A 67 -10.97 -9.27 6.59
CA TYR A 67 -10.22 -10.53 6.56
C TYR A 67 -8.78 -10.38 7.07
N GLN A 68 -8.16 -9.24 6.82
CA GLN A 68 -6.80 -8.94 7.28
C GLN A 68 -6.77 -8.75 8.80
N ALA A 69 -7.71 -7.98 9.35
CA ALA A 69 -7.90 -7.78 10.78
C ALA A 69 -8.10 -9.11 11.54
N LYS A 70 -8.94 -10.00 10.99
CA LYS A 70 -9.13 -11.36 11.53
C LYS A 70 -7.82 -12.13 11.59
N ALA A 71 -7.04 -12.11 10.52
CA ALA A 71 -5.78 -12.83 10.49
C ALA A 71 -4.71 -12.24 11.42
N MET A 72 -4.67 -10.91 11.58
CA MET A 72 -3.81 -10.27 12.58
C MET A 72 -4.17 -10.75 13.98
N ALA A 73 -5.46 -10.82 14.32
CA ALA A 73 -5.92 -11.34 15.61
C ALA A 73 -5.61 -12.84 15.80
N GLU A 74 -5.69 -13.66 14.73
CA GLU A 74 -5.28 -15.07 14.78
C GLU A 74 -3.78 -15.24 15.04
N ILE A 75 -2.93 -14.39 14.44
CA ILE A 75 -1.48 -14.40 14.70
C ILE A 75 -1.21 -14.12 16.18
N LEU A 76 -1.84 -13.09 16.75
CA LEU A 76 -1.70 -12.78 18.16
C LEU A 76 -2.17 -13.95 19.05
N ARG A 77 -3.30 -14.54 18.70
CA ARG A 77 -3.86 -15.69 19.42
C ARG A 77 -2.92 -16.90 19.37
N TYR A 78 -2.31 -17.17 18.22
CA TYR A 78 -1.38 -18.28 18.04
C TYR A 78 -0.15 -18.16 18.95
N PHE A 79 0.42 -16.96 19.07
CA PHE A 79 1.57 -16.70 19.97
C PHE A 79 1.17 -16.42 21.43
N ASN A 80 -0.12 -16.55 21.77
CA ASN A 80 -0.67 -16.19 23.08
C ASN A 80 -0.36 -14.75 23.52
N TRP A 81 -0.28 -13.82 22.57
CA TRP A 81 -0.15 -12.39 22.86
C TRP A 81 -1.51 -11.80 23.22
N THR A 82 -1.87 -11.90 24.50
CA THR A 82 -3.18 -11.47 25.02
C THR A 82 -3.21 -10.04 25.56
N TYR A 83 -2.09 -9.33 25.56
CA TYR A 83 -1.99 -7.93 26.00
C TYR A 83 -1.12 -7.13 25.04
N VAL A 84 -1.75 -6.32 24.20
CA VAL A 84 -1.10 -5.60 23.09
C VAL A 84 -1.49 -4.13 23.07
N SER A 85 -0.71 -3.28 22.41
CA SER A 85 -1.13 -1.90 22.09
C SER A 85 -1.47 -1.78 20.62
N THR A 86 -2.29 -0.80 20.25
CA THR A 86 -2.67 -0.53 18.85
C THR A 86 -2.29 0.88 18.44
N VAL A 87 -1.90 1.05 17.18
CA VAL A 87 -1.72 2.36 16.55
C VAL A 87 -2.38 2.36 15.17
N ALA A 88 -3.22 3.36 14.90
CA ALA A 88 -3.92 3.49 13.63
C ALA A 88 -3.70 4.84 12.97
N SER A 89 -3.71 4.87 11.63
CA SER A 89 -3.78 6.14 10.89
C SER A 89 -5.21 6.70 10.92
N GLU A 90 -5.36 8.01 11.08
CA GLU A 90 -6.65 8.68 10.90
C GLU A 90 -7.17 8.52 9.47
N GLY A 91 -8.49 8.44 9.39
CA GLY A 91 -9.24 8.22 8.17
C GLY A 91 -9.61 6.76 7.94
N ASP A 92 -10.37 6.53 6.87
CA ASP A 92 -11.14 5.29 6.69
C ASP A 92 -10.32 4.00 6.61
N TYR A 93 -9.02 4.06 6.32
CA TYR A 93 -8.19 2.85 6.32
C TYR A 93 -7.83 2.42 7.75
N GLY A 94 -7.10 3.26 8.48
CA GLY A 94 -6.58 2.88 9.79
C GLY A 94 -7.69 2.73 10.82
N GLU A 95 -8.68 3.63 10.83
CA GLU A 95 -9.79 3.57 11.77
C GLU A 95 -10.67 2.33 11.55
N THR A 96 -11.14 2.07 10.33
CA THR A 96 -12.02 0.91 10.11
C THR A 96 -11.28 -0.42 10.18
N GLY A 97 -10.00 -0.42 9.82
CA GLY A 97 -9.13 -1.58 9.96
C GLY A 97 -8.87 -1.93 11.43
N ILE A 98 -8.54 -0.93 12.26
CA ILE A 98 -8.32 -1.18 13.68
C ILE A 98 -9.62 -1.52 14.40
N GLU A 99 -10.75 -0.90 14.06
CA GLU A 99 -12.06 -1.27 14.60
C GLU A 99 -12.41 -2.74 14.33
N ALA A 100 -12.14 -3.23 13.10
CA ALA A 100 -12.32 -4.65 12.76
C ALA A 100 -11.36 -5.54 13.58
N PHE A 101 -10.12 -5.11 13.79
CA PHE A 101 -9.16 -5.84 14.60
C PHE A 101 -9.59 -5.91 16.07
N GLU A 102 -10.07 -4.81 16.65
CA GLU A 102 -10.58 -4.75 18.03
C GLU A 102 -11.71 -5.74 18.27
N GLN A 103 -12.63 -5.89 17.31
CA GLN A 103 -13.71 -6.88 17.39
C GLN A 103 -13.15 -8.31 17.38
N GLU A 104 -12.26 -8.61 16.44
CA GLU A 104 -11.63 -9.93 16.33
C GLU A 104 -10.72 -10.26 17.54
N ALA A 105 -10.08 -9.25 18.13
CA ALA A 105 -9.28 -9.38 19.35
C ALA A 105 -10.15 -9.74 20.57
N ARG A 106 -11.30 -9.07 20.74
CA ARG A 106 -12.27 -9.38 21.81
C ARG A 106 -12.77 -10.81 21.72
N LEU A 107 -13.12 -11.29 20.53
CA LEU A 107 -13.54 -12.67 20.29
C LEU A 107 -12.48 -13.72 20.67
N ARG A 108 -11.21 -13.32 20.77
CA ARG A 108 -10.05 -14.18 21.05
C ARG A 108 -9.42 -13.92 22.43
N ASN A 109 -10.10 -13.14 23.29
CA ASN A 109 -9.62 -12.77 24.61
C ASN A 109 -8.26 -12.04 24.58
N ILE A 110 -8.09 -11.12 23.64
CA ILE A 110 -6.92 -10.23 23.55
C ILE A 110 -7.33 -8.84 24.04
N CYS A 111 -6.63 -8.35 25.06
CA CYS A 111 -6.83 -7.03 25.64
C CYS A 111 -5.93 -5.99 24.98
N ILE A 112 -6.46 -4.76 24.85
CA ILE A 112 -5.74 -3.62 24.28
C ILE A 112 -5.33 -2.68 25.43
N ALA A 113 -4.03 -2.50 25.60
CA ALA A 113 -3.42 -1.74 26.69
C ALA A 113 -3.54 -0.22 26.50
N THR A 114 -3.29 0.23 25.27
CA THR A 114 -3.58 1.58 24.79
C THR A 114 -3.87 1.54 23.30
N SER A 115 -4.65 2.49 22.82
CA SER A 115 -5.05 2.61 21.42
C SER A 115 -4.78 4.01 20.91
N GLU A 116 -3.68 4.16 20.18
CA GLU A 116 -3.21 5.46 19.67
C GLU A 116 -3.63 5.69 18.22
N LYS A 117 -3.72 6.97 17.83
CA LYS A 117 -4.03 7.38 16.45
C LYS A 117 -3.08 8.47 15.97
N VAL A 118 -2.76 8.45 14.67
CA VAL A 118 -1.96 9.49 14.02
C VAL A 118 -2.61 10.02 12.74
N GLY A 119 -2.68 11.34 12.61
CA GLY A 119 -3.26 12.09 11.51
C GLY A 119 -2.27 12.67 10.51
N ARG A 120 -2.80 13.26 9.43
CA ARG A 120 -1.99 13.78 8.31
C ARG A 120 -1.24 15.08 8.58
N SER A 121 -1.70 15.87 9.53
CA SER A 121 -1.03 17.11 9.96
C SER A 121 0.00 16.86 11.06
N ASN A 122 0.28 15.60 11.38
CA ASN A 122 1.12 15.26 12.51
C ASN A 122 2.58 15.60 12.23
N ILE A 123 3.04 16.60 12.97
CA ILE A 123 4.46 16.95 13.08
C ILE A 123 5.15 15.83 13.86
N ARG A 124 6.47 15.65 13.67
CA ARG A 124 7.32 14.68 14.39
C ARG A 124 6.96 14.47 15.88
N LYS A 125 6.61 15.56 16.59
CA LYS A 125 6.21 15.55 18.00
C LYS A 125 5.01 14.64 18.31
N SER A 126 4.08 14.48 17.38
CA SER A 126 2.90 13.62 17.57
C SER A 126 3.30 12.14 17.57
N TYR A 127 4.16 11.72 16.64
CA TYR A 127 4.71 10.35 16.66
C TYR A 127 5.55 10.11 17.92
N ASP A 128 6.34 11.08 18.35
CA ASP A 128 7.07 11.00 19.61
C ASP A 128 6.11 10.85 20.81
N GLY A 129 4.94 11.49 20.76
CA GLY A 129 3.84 11.32 21.73
C GLY A 129 3.35 9.89 21.80
N VAL A 130 3.01 9.30 20.65
CA VAL A 130 2.59 7.90 20.55
C VAL A 130 3.62 6.95 21.16
N ILE A 131 4.91 7.15 20.87
CA ILE A 131 5.97 6.31 21.45
C ILE A 131 5.99 6.41 22.99
N ARG A 132 5.77 7.60 23.56
CA ARG A 132 5.69 7.76 25.02
C ARG A 132 4.48 7.03 25.60
N GLU A 133 3.31 7.11 24.97
CA GLU A 133 2.12 6.39 25.42
C GLU A 133 2.31 4.87 25.36
N LEU A 134 2.95 4.36 24.31
CA LEU A 134 3.32 2.94 24.21
C LEU A 134 4.28 2.52 25.32
N LEU A 135 5.30 3.35 25.63
CA LEU A 135 6.26 3.09 26.71
C LEU A 135 5.62 3.07 28.10
N GLN A 136 4.48 3.76 28.31
CA GLN A 136 3.71 3.70 29.57
C GLN A 136 3.03 2.34 29.77
N LYS A 137 3.00 1.46 28.76
CA LYS A 137 2.43 0.10 28.84
C LYS A 137 3.53 -0.96 28.68
N PRO A 138 4.47 -1.10 29.63
CA PRO A 138 5.67 -1.95 29.46
C PRO A 138 5.37 -3.45 29.28
N ASN A 139 4.21 -3.91 29.74
CA ASN A 139 3.76 -5.31 29.56
C ASN A 139 3.24 -5.56 28.13
N ALA A 140 2.82 -4.53 27.41
CA ALA A 140 2.37 -4.63 26.01
C ALA A 140 3.56 -4.48 25.06
N ARG A 141 4.40 -5.53 24.97
CA ARG A 141 5.58 -5.54 24.08
C ARG A 141 5.23 -5.64 22.60
N VAL A 142 4.03 -6.12 22.30
CA VAL A 142 3.50 -6.28 20.93
C VAL A 142 2.64 -5.09 20.59
N VAL A 143 2.92 -4.47 19.44
CA VAL A 143 2.19 -3.29 18.95
C VAL A 143 1.61 -3.58 17.57
N VAL A 144 0.28 -3.52 17.47
CA VAL A 144 -0.49 -3.76 16.26
C VAL A 144 -0.66 -2.46 15.48
N LEU A 145 -0.27 -2.46 14.21
CA LEU A 145 -0.26 -1.26 13.36
C LEU A 145 -1.26 -1.40 12.21
N PHE A 146 -2.31 -0.55 12.24
CA PHE A 146 -3.23 -0.36 11.11
C PHE A 146 -3.00 1.03 10.49
N MET A 147 -1.86 1.18 9.81
CA MET A 147 -1.32 2.47 9.42
C MET A 147 -0.96 2.52 7.95
N ARG A 148 -1.05 3.72 7.37
CA ARG A 148 -0.54 3.99 6.02
C ARG A 148 0.99 3.90 6.03
N GLY A 149 1.59 3.54 4.89
CA GLY A 149 3.04 3.36 4.81
C GLY A 149 3.88 4.60 5.12
N ASP A 150 3.36 5.81 4.86
CA ASP A 150 4.03 7.05 5.29
C ASP A 150 4.00 7.25 6.80
N ASP A 151 2.85 7.01 7.43
CA ASP A 151 2.72 7.10 8.88
C ASP A 151 3.53 6.00 9.58
N SER A 152 3.55 4.76 9.04
CA SER A 152 4.40 3.68 9.54
C SER A 152 5.88 4.06 9.53
N ARG A 153 6.35 4.70 8.46
CA ARG A 153 7.74 5.15 8.37
C ARG A 153 8.06 6.21 9.42
N GLU A 154 7.18 7.18 9.64
CA GLU A 154 7.39 8.22 10.65
C GLU A 154 7.33 7.66 12.08
N LEU A 155 6.45 6.69 12.35
CA LEU A 155 6.37 6.00 13.64
C LEU A 155 7.64 5.20 13.93
N ILE A 156 8.15 4.44 12.96
CA ILE A 156 9.40 3.70 13.11
C ILE A 156 10.60 4.64 13.29
N ALA A 157 10.63 5.75 12.54
CA ALA A 157 11.64 6.79 12.78
C ALA A 157 11.52 7.43 14.17
N ALA A 158 10.31 7.51 14.74
CA ALA A 158 10.10 7.97 16.12
C ALA A 158 10.62 6.96 17.13
N ALA A 159 10.28 5.68 16.99
CA ALA A 159 10.80 4.63 17.85
C ALA A 159 12.35 4.59 17.86
N ASN A 160 12.99 4.82 16.70
CA ASN A 160 14.44 4.96 16.61
C ASN A 160 15.01 6.13 17.42
N ARG A 161 14.34 7.30 17.43
CA ARG A 161 14.78 8.47 18.23
C ARG A 161 14.78 8.18 19.74
N PHE A 162 13.88 7.33 20.19
CA PHE A 162 13.79 6.87 21.58
C PHE A 162 14.61 5.59 21.83
N ASN A 163 15.27 5.06 20.80
CA ASN A 163 15.99 3.78 20.84
C ASN A 163 15.18 2.65 21.48
N VAL A 164 13.89 2.57 21.13
CA VAL A 164 12.96 1.54 21.63
C VAL A 164 12.54 0.61 20.50
N SER A 165 12.51 -0.68 20.80
CA SER A 165 11.99 -1.69 19.89
C SER A 165 10.77 -2.39 20.51
N PHE A 166 9.77 -2.64 19.67
CA PHE A 166 8.56 -3.40 19.98
C PHE A 166 8.46 -4.56 19.00
N THR A 167 7.67 -5.58 19.33
CA THR A 167 7.26 -6.58 18.33
C THR A 167 6.12 -6.00 17.51
N TRP A 168 6.44 -5.49 16.32
CA TRP A 168 5.46 -4.86 15.42
C TRP A 168 4.64 -5.90 14.66
N ILE A 169 3.32 -5.78 14.68
CA ILE A 169 2.39 -6.56 13.86
C ILE A 169 1.64 -5.59 12.92
N ALA A 170 2.04 -5.50 11.65
CA ALA A 170 1.55 -4.46 10.75
C ALA A 170 0.69 -4.98 9.59
N SER A 171 -0.32 -4.20 9.23
CA SER A 171 -1.14 -4.36 8.01
C SER A 171 -0.37 -4.04 6.72
N ASP A 172 -1.02 -4.21 5.57
CA ASP A 172 -0.42 -4.05 4.22
C ASP A 172 -0.02 -2.61 3.88
N GLY A 173 -0.53 -1.63 4.64
CA GLY A 173 -0.02 -0.26 4.57
C GLY A 173 1.48 -0.18 4.85
N TRP A 174 2.00 -1.01 5.76
CA TRP A 174 3.43 -1.30 5.83
C TRP A 174 3.80 -2.34 4.77
N GLY A 175 3.20 -3.53 4.86
CA GLY A 175 3.46 -4.64 3.95
C GLY A 175 4.94 -5.04 3.92
N ALA A 176 5.44 -5.37 2.74
CA ALA A 176 6.83 -5.81 2.53
C ALA A 176 7.76 -4.68 2.03
N GLN A 177 7.45 -3.42 2.33
CA GLN A 177 8.18 -2.27 1.78
C GLN A 177 9.48 -1.99 2.54
N GLU A 178 10.64 -2.23 1.93
CA GLU A 178 11.96 -1.86 2.51
C GLU A 178 12.09 -0.35 2.77
N SER A 179 11.40 0.47 1.99
CA SER A 179 11.47 1.94 2.09
C SER A 179 10.92 2.50 3.41
N ILE A 180 10.11 1.71 4.14
CA ILE A 180 9.56 2.08 5.45
C ILE A 180 10.62 1.94 6.54
N VAL A 181 11.42 0.88 6.48
CA VAL A 181 12.42 0.56 7.50
C VAL A 181 13.78 1.18 7.23
N LYS A 182 14.02 1.69 6.02
CA LYS A 182 15.32 2.24 5.60
C LYS A 182 15.87 3.27 6.60
N GLY A 183 17.05 2.99 7.16
CA GLY A 183 17.74 3.79 8.18
C GLY A 183 17.28 3.55 9.62
N ASN A 184 16.33 2.64 9.83
CA ASN A 184 15.77 2.26 11.14
C ASN A 184 15.60 0.72 11.23
N GLU A 185 16.43 -0.04 10.52
CA GLU A 185 16.27 -1.49 10.31
C GLU A 185 16.29 -2.26 11.62
N HIS A 186 17.15 -1.87 12.56
CA HIS A 186 17.29 -2.51 13.88
C HIS A 186 16.03 -2.34 14.76
N ILE A 187 15.27 -1.25 14.60
CA ILE A 187 14.02 -0.99 15.33
C ILE A 187 12.87 -1.83 14.78
N ALA A 188 12.90 -2.12 13.48
CA ALA A 188 11.89 -2.95 12.81
C ALA A 188 12.27 -4.44 12.79
N SER A 189 13.42 -4.81 13.33
CA SER A 189 13.89 -6.21 13.35
C SER A 189 12.92 -7.09 14.14
N GLY A 190 12.53 -8.22 13.57
CA GLY A 190 11.52 -9.12 14.13
C GLY A 190 10.07 -8.70 13.91
N ALA A 191 9.82 -7.62 13.17
CA ALA A 191 8.46 -7.24 12.78
C ALA A 191 7.80 -8.32 11.93
N ILE A 192 6.52 -8.57 12.19
CA ILE A 192 5.64 -9.39 11.38
C ILE A 192 4.72 -8.45 10.60
N THR A 193 4.77 -8.50 9.28
CA THR A 193 3.89 -7.70 8.43
C THR A 193 3.04 -8.57 7.54
N LEU A 194 1.82 -8.11 7.27
CA LEU A 194 0.88 -8.75 6.37
C LEU A 194 0.86 -8.01 5.05
N GLU A 195 0.73 -8.75 3.97
CA GLU A 195 0.53 -8.22 2.63
C GLU A 195 -0.49 -9.08 1.88
N LEU A 196 -1.17 -8.49 0.90
CA LEU A 196 -2.07 -9.24 0.03
C LEU A 196 -1.28 -10.32 -0.73
N ALA A 197 -1.78 -11.56 -0.71
CA ALA A 197 -1.18 -12.65 -1.46
C ALA A 197 -1.21 -12.34 -2.97
N SER A 198 -0.04 -12.27 -3.58
CA SER A 198 0.13 -11.97 -5.01
C SER A 198 1.30 -12.75 -5.60
N HIS A 199 1.32 -12.84 -6.94
CA HIS A 199 2.41 -13.44 -7.69
C HIS A 199 3.00 -12.39 -8.64
N PRO A 200 4.34 -12.33 -8.79
CA PRO A 200 4.97 -11.41 -9.72
C PRO A 200 4.51 -11.64 -11.17
N VAL A 201 4.25 -10.54 -11.87
CA VAL A 201 3.92 -10.54 -13.30
C VAL A 201 5.23 -10.43 -14.08
N LYS A 202 5.74 -11.56 -14.59
CA LYS A 202 7.08 -11.66 -15.22
C LYS A 202 7.24 -10.73 -16.43
N GLU A 203 6.18 -10.56 -17.22
CA GLU A 203 6.14 -9.65 -18.36
C GLU A 203 6.32 -8.20 -17.93
N PHE A 204 5.79 -7.83 -16.75
CA PHE A 204 5.93 -6.50 -16.20
C PHE A 204 7.37 -6.20 -15.77
N ASP A 205 8.09 -7.20 -15.23
CA ASP A 205 9.51 -7.04 -14.89
C ASP A 205 10.33 -6.68 -16.12
N ARG A 206 10.16 -7.44 -17.21
CA ARG A 206 10.84 -7.17 -18.49
C ARG A 206 10.51 -5.77 -19.01
N TYR A 207 9.23 -5.40 -18.98
CA TYR A 207 8.78 -4.06 -19.38
C TYR A 207 9.43 -2.96 -18.52
N PHE A 208 9.36 -3.05 -17.19
CA PHE A 208 9.82 -2.00 -16.29
C PHE A 208 11.34 -1.85 -16.31
N GLN A 209 12.09 -2.96 -16.41
CA GLN A 209 13.54 -2.95 -16.52
C GLN A 209 14.04 -2.31 -17.83
N SER A 210 13.26 -2.41 -18.92
CA SER A 210 13.58 -1.77 -20.19
C SER A 210 13.41 -0.24 -20.20
N LEU A 211 12.79 0.34 -19.18
CA LEU A 211 12.48 1.78 -19.16
C LEU A 211 13.72 2.62 -18.83
N SER A 212 13.89 3.71 -19.57
CA SER A 212 14.91 4.72 -19.35
C SER A 212 14.34 6.13 -19.57
N PRO A 213 15.02 7.19 -19.09
CA PRO A 213 14.61 8.57 -19.34
C PRO A 213 14.55 8.93 -20.84
N TYR A 214 15.18 8.13 -21.70
CA TYR A 214 15.28 8.37 -23.14
C TYR A 214 14.08 7.78 -23.91
N ASN A 215 13.62 6.59 -23.53
CA ASN A 215 12.53 5.88 -24.20
C ASN A 215 11.15 6.09 -23.54
N ASN A 216 11.08 6.46 -22.25
CA ASN A 216 9.83 6.60 -21.53
C ASN A 216 9.33 8.05 -21.43
N ARG A 217 9.17 8.71 -22.59
CA ARG A 217 8.76 10.13 -22.64
C ARG A 217 7.29 10.36 -22.29
N ARG A 218 6.45 9.32 -22.38
CA ARG A 218 5.01 9.38 -22.07
C ARG A 218 4.71 9.61 -20.58
N ASN A 219 5.63 9.23 -19.69
CA ASN A 219 5.46 9.39 -18.25
C ASN A 219 6.18 10.68 -17.80
N PRO A 220 5.45 11.77 -17.48
CA PRO A 220 6.06 13.05 -17.13
C PRO A 220 6.83 13.00 -15.80
N TRP A 221 6.54 12.03 -14.92
CA TRP A 221 7.21 11.88 -13.63
C TRP A 221 8.46 10.99 -13.68
N PHE A 222 8.76 10.38 -14.83
CA PHE A 222 9.83 9.38 -14.89
C PHE A 222 11.22 9.96 -14.68
N LYS A 223 11.45 11.23 -15.07
CA LYS A 223 12.73 11.93 -14.83
C LYS A 223 12.98 12.15 -13.35
N ASP A 224 11.99 12.68 -12.62
CA ASP A 224 12.08 12.90 -11.18
C ASP A 224 12.29 11.57 -10.42
N PHE A 225 11.57 10.52 -10.85
CA PHE A 225 11.77 9.17 -10.34
C PHE A 225 13.22 8.68 -10.54
N TRP A 226 13.78 8.86 -11.75
CA TRP A 226 15.13 8.41 -12.07
C TRP A 226 16.18 9.12 -11.23
N GLU A 227 16.09 10.44 -11.13
CA GLU A 227 16.97 11.26 -10.29
C GLU A 227 16.89 10.88 -8.81
N GLN A 228 15.67 10.60 -8.30
CA GLN A 228 15.48 10.18 -6.92
C GLN A 228 16.02 8.76 -6.68
N LYS A 229 15.80 7.82 -7.60
CA LYS A 229 16.24 6.42 -7.46
C LYS A 229 17.77 6.32 -7.46
N PHE A 230 18.42 6.97 -8.42
CA PHE A 230 19.87 6.90 -8.61
C PHE A 230 20.64 8.05 -7.94
N GLN A 231 19.95 8.93 -7.20
CA GLN A 231 20.54 10.08 -6.50
C GLN A 231 21.40 10.96 -7.44
N CYS A 232 20.91 11.18 -8.65
CA CYS A 232 21.63 11.88 -9.71
C CYS A 232 20.81 13.03 -10.29
N ASN A 233 21.38 13.73 -11.28
CA ASN A 233 20.73 14.84 -11.96
C ASN A 233 20.79 14.66 -13.49
N LEU A 234 19.65 14.68 -14.18
CA LEU A 234 19.56 14.48 -15.64
C LEU A 234 19.77 15.79 -16.42
N GLN A 235 19.48 16.94 -15.81
CA GLN A 235 19.70 18.26 -16.38
C GLN A 235 20.33 19.12 -15.28
N ASN A 236 21.45 19.82 -15.51
CA ASN A 236 22.19 20.65 -14.53
C ASN A 236 21.38 21.76 -13.77
N ARG A 237 20.04 21.67 -13.70
CA ARG A 237 19.08 22.44 -12.89
C ARG A 237 19.43 22.56 -11.40
N LYS A 238 20.33 21.72 -10.87
CA LYS A 238 20.82 21.79 -9.49
C LYS A 238 22.35 21.64 -9.52
N PRO A 239 23.12 22.74 -9.37
CA PRO A 239 24.58 22.73 -9.52
C PRO A 239 25.32 21.85 -8.50
N HIS A 240 24.67 21.48 -7.38
CA HIS A 240 25.28 20.67 -6.32
C HIS A 240 24.99 19.16 -6.40
N LYS A 241 24.45 18.64 -7.51
CA LYS A 241 24.16 17.20 -7.67
C LYS A 241 24.95 16.57 -8.82
N LYS A 242 25.49 15.37 -8.56
CA LYS A 242 26.22 14.54 -9.54
C LYS A 242 25.35 14.24 -10.77
N ALA A 243 25.92 14.37 -11.95
CA ALA A 243 25.27 14.01 -13.20
C ALA A 243 24.90 12.51 -13.23
N CYS A 244 23.77 12.16 -13.85
CA CYS A 244 23.39 10.75 -14.04
C CYS A 244 24.33 10.06 -15.03
N ASP A 245 24.81 8.87 -14.67
CA ASP A 245 25.50 7.98 -15.59
C ASP A 245 24.50 7.51 -16.67
N LYS A 246 24.94 7.54 -17.93
CA LYS A 246 24.15 7.07 -19.08
C LYS A 246 23.96 5.55 -19.07
N HIS A 247 24.82 4.80 -18.37
CA HIS A 247 24.75 3.36 -18.22
C HIS A 247 23.85 2.88 -17.08
N PHE A 248 23.25 3.79 -16.30
CA PHE A 248 22.27 3.39 -15.29
C PHE A 248 21.09 2.67 -15.93
N THR A 249 20.71 1.54 -15.34
CA THR A 249 19.60 0.71 -15.78
C THR A 249 18.82 0.20 -14.58
N ILE A 250 17.52 -0.06 -14.80
CA ILE A 250 16.70 -0.77 -13.83
C ILE A 250 16.91 -2.26 -14.10
N ASN A 251 17.33 -3.01 -13.08
CA ASN A 251 17.64 -4.43 -13.21
C ASN A 251 17.36 -5.16 -11.90
N SER A 252 17.57 -6.47 -11.89
CA SER A 252 17.29 -7.32 -10.74
C SER A 252 18.05 -6.98 -9.46
N SER A 253 19.19 -6.27 -9.53
CA SER A 253 19.96 -5.90 -8.33
C SER A 253 19.43 -4.64 -7.63
N ASN A 254 18.63 -3.82 -8.32
CA ASN A 254 18.16 -2.54 -7.80
C ASN A 254 16.64 -2.37 -7.86
N TYR A 255 15.90 -3.36 -8.37
CA TYR A 255 14.46 -3.32 -8.50
C TYR A 255 13.85 -4.66 -8.11
N GLU A 256 12.79 -4.56 -7.31
CA GLU A 256 11.89 -5.65 -6.99
C GLU A 256 10.46 -5.21 -7.33
N GLN A 257 9.66 -6.13 -7.86
CA GLN A 257 8.28 -5.84 -8.22
C GLN A 257 7.45 -5.53 -6.97
N GLU A 258 6.71 -4.41 -7.00
CA GLU A 258 5.82 -4.04 -5.91
C GLU A 258 4.68 -5.08 -5.77
N SER A 259 4.31 -5.38 -4.52
CA SER A 259 3.43 -6.50 -4.17
C SER A 259 2.05 -6.43 -4.81
N LYS A 260 1.57 -5.24 -5.18
CA LYS A 260 0.22 -5.01 -5.70
C LYS A 260 0.17 -4.82 -7.22
N ILE A 261 1.29 -4.97 -7.95
CA ILE A 261 1.32 -4.86 -9.42
C ILE A 261 0.34 -5.83 -10.10
N MET A 262 0.21 -7.06 -9.59
CA MET A 262 -0.78 -8.02 -10.09
C MET A 262 -2.20 -7.44 -10.04
N PHE A 263 -2.58 -6.77 -8.94
CA PHE A 263 -3.91 -6.18 -8.79
C PHE A 263 -4.15 -4.98 -9.70
N VAL A 264 -3.09 -4.21 -10.03
CA VAL A 264 -3.14 -3.12 -11.02
C VAL A 264 -3.45 -3.68 -12.40
N VAL A 265 -2.69 -4.70 -12.82
CA VAL A 265 -2.90 -5.38 -14.11
C VAL A 265 -4.33 -5.93 -14.16
N ASN A 266 -4.75 -6.64 -13.12
CA ASN A 266 -6.07 -7.23 -13.03
C ASN A 266 -7.19 -6.18 -13.08
N ALA A 267 -7.03 -5.01 -12.48
CA ALA A 267 -8.04 -3.95 -12.52
C ALA A 267 -8.22 -3.41 -13.94
N VAL A 268 -7.12 -3.15 -14.65
CA VAL A 268 -7.17 -2.69 -16.05
C VAL A 268 -7.79 -3.75 -16.95
N TYR A 269 -7.38 -5.02 -16.79
CA TYR A 269 -7.94 -6.13 -17.56
C TYR A 269 -9.42 -6.35 -17.26
N ALA A 270 -9.86 -6.22 -16.01
CA ALA A 270 -11.28 -6.34 -15.65
C ALA A 270 -12.14 -5.30 -16.39
N MET A 271 -11.69 -4.04 -16.44
CA MET A 271 -12.36 -3.01 -17.22
C MET A 271 -12.36 -3.33 -18.73
N ALA A 272 -11.22 -3.76 -19.26
CA ALA A 272 -11.10 -4.13 -20.67
C ALA A 272 -12.03 -5.30 -21.05
N HIS A 273 -12.11 -6.35 -20.22
CA HIS A 273 -13.02 -7.48 -20.43
C HIS A 273 -14.49 -7.07 -20.34
N ALA A 274 -14.85 -6.18 -19.42
CA ALA A 274 -16.21 -5.65 -19.32
C ALA A 274 -16.62 -4.89 -20.58
N LEU A 275 -15.77 -3.96 -21.03
CA LEU A 275 -15.97 -3.19 -22.26
C LEU A 275 -15.99 -4.09 -23.50
N HIS A 276 -15.11 -5.08 -23.57
CA HIS A 276 -15.06 -6.03 -24.68
C HIS A 276 -16.36 -6.85 -24.78
N LYS A 277 -16.86 -7.37 -23.65
CA LYS A 277 -18.12 -8.12 -23.62
C LYS A 277 -19.32 -7.23 -23.97
N MET A 278 -19.32 -5.97 -23.51
CA MET A 278 -20.32 -4.98 -23.89
C MET A 278 -20.29 -4.68 -25.39
N GLN A 279 -19.09 -4.52 -25.96
CA GLN A 279 -18.88 -4.30 -27.39
C GLN A 279 -19.42 -5.46 -28.23
N ARG A 280 -19.08 -6.69 -27.86
CA ARG A 280 -19.60 -7.86 -28.57
C ARG A 280 -21.13 -8.01 -28.49
N THR A 281 -21.74 -7.48 -27.43
CA THR A 281 -23.20 -7.54 -27.24
C THR A 281 -23.92 -6.44 -28.04
N LEU A 282 -23.39 -5.21 -28.03
CA LEU A 282 -24.06 -4.05 -28.62
C LEU A 282 -23.65 -3.78 -30.07
N CYS A 283 -22.50 -4.29 -30.51
CA CYS A 283 -21.94 -4.10 -31.84
C CYS A 283 -21.62 -5.44 -32.51
N PRO A 284 -22.60 -6.33 -32.75
CA PRO A 284 -22.34 -7.70 -33.24
C PRO A 284 -21.68 -7.75 -34.63
N ASN A 285 -21.89 -6.71 -35.46
CA ASN A 285 -21.46 -6.70 -36.86
C ASN A 285 -20.07 -6.08 -37.08
N THR A 286 -19.36 -5.68 -36.02
CA THR A 286 -18.04 -5.04 -36.15
C THR A 286 -17.19 -5.27 -34.92
N THR A 287 -15.87 -5.13 -35.06
CA THR A 287 -14.93 -5.06 -33.93
C THR A 287 -14.66 -3.61 -33.49
N LYS A 288 -15.19 -2.63 -34.23
CA LYS A 288 -15.07 -1.20 -33.91
C LYS A 288 -16.14 -0.78 -32.89
N LEU A 289 -15.98 0.43 -32.35
CA LEU A 289 -17.01 1.08 -31.56
C LEU A 289 -18.16 1.51 -32.49
N CYS A 290 -19.37 1.00 -32.25
CA CYS A 290 -20.57 1.36 -32.99
C CYS A 290 -21.36 2.48 -32.28
N ASP A 291 -22.38 3.02 -32.94
CA ASP A 291 -23.20 4.12 -32.41
C ASP A 291 -23.84 3.81 -31.06
N ALA A 292 -24.25 2.55 -30.82
CA ALA A 292 -24.82 2.10 -29.56
C ALA A 292 -23.86 2.18 -28.35
N MET A 293 -22.54 2.39 -28.59
CA MET A 293 -21.53 2.54 -27.55
C MET A 293 -20.85 3.92 -27.54
N LYS A 294 -21.25 4.85 -28.41
CA LYS A 294 -20.72 6.23 -28.37
C LYS A 294 -21.02 6.91 -27.03
N HIS A 295 -22.20 6.62 -26.46
CA HIS A 295 -22.61 7.06 -25.13
C HIS A 295 -22.83 5.82 -24.26
N LEU A 296 -21.81 5.46 -23.47
CA LEU A 296 -21.88 4.28 -22.61
C LEU A 296 -22.88 4.51 -21.47
N ASP A 297 -23.82 3.57 -21.34
CA ASP A 297 -24.61 3.43 -20.11
C ASP A 297 -23.69 2.85 -19.03
N GLY A 298 -23.20 3.72 -18.14
CA GLY A 298 -22.30 3.33 -17.06
C GLY A 298 -22.95 2.41 -16.03
N ARG A 299 -24.28 2.51 -15.81
CA ARG A 299 -25.04 1.58 -14.95
C ARG A 299 -25.01 0.18 -15.53
N LYS A 300 -25.26 0.07 -16.83
CA LYS A 300 -25.21 -1.21 -17.56
C LYS A 300 -23.79 -1.76 -17.58
N LEU A 301 -22.79 -0.93 -17.89
CA LEU A 301 -21.38 -1.32 -17.87
C LEU A 301 -20.98 -1.91 -16.50
N TYR A 302 -21.38 -1.27 -15.40
CA TYR A 302 -21.08 -1.75 -14.06
C TYR A 302 -21.83 -3.06 -13.73
N LYS A 303 -23.17 -3.06 -13.77
CA LYS A 303 -23.98 -4.18 -13.26
C LYS A 303 -23.97 -5.40 -14.18
N ASP A 304 -24.03 -5.19 -15.48
CA ASP A 304 -24.26 -6.28 -16.43
C ASP A 304 -22.97 -6.87 -16.98
N TYR A 305 -21.89 -6.09 -16.99
CA TYR A 305 -20.61 -6.50 -17.54
C TYR A 305 -19.53 -6.58 -16.47
N LEU A 306 -19.22 -5.49 -15.79
CA LEU A 306 -18.06 -5.42 -14.90
C LEU A 306 -18.13 -6.39 -13.72
N LEU A 307 -19.27 -6.46 -13.03
CA LEU A 307 -19.45 -7.39 -11.90
C LEU A 307 -19.50 -8.87 -12.32
N LYS A 308 -19.63 -9.15 -13.63
CA LYS A 308 -19.71 -10.51 -14.19
C LYS A 308 -18.43 -10.91 -14.93
N VAL A 309 -17.35 -10.12 -14.80
CA VAL A 309 -16.07 -10.44 -15.41
C VAL A 309 -15.40 -11.59 -14.65
N ASN A 310 -15.05 -12.62 -15.41
CA ASN A 310 -14.15 -13.69 -14.99
C ASN A 310 -13.16 -13.94 -16.14
N PHE A 311 -11.87 -13.90 -15.86
CA PHE A 311 -10.82 -14.24 -16.83
C PHE A 311 -9.68 -14.96 -16.14
N THR A 312 -9.05 -15.87 -16.88
CA THR A 312 -7.87 -16.64 -16.48
C THR A 312 -6.58 -15.80 -16.55
N GLY A 313 -6.64 -14.55 -16.11
CA GLY A 313 -5.46 -13.83 -15.64
C GLY A 313 -5.37 -14.13 -14.15
N THR A 314 -4.57 -15.13 -13.77
CA THR A 314 -4.27 -15.47 -12.36
C THR A 314 -5.49 -15.33 -11.42
N ARG A 315 -6.55 -16.12 -11.68
CA ARG A 315 -7.82 -16.26 -10.91
C ARG A 315 -8.25 -15.00 -10.14
N VAL A 316 -8.93 -14.07 -10.81
CA VAL A 316 -9.59 -12.92 -10.18
C VAL A 316 -11.10 -13.10 -10.21
N THR A 317 -11.73 -13.11 -9.04
CA THR A 317 -13.16 -12.79 -8.91
C THR A 317 -13.26 -11.31 -8.54
N VAL A 318 -13.89 -10.49 -9.38
CA VAL A 318 -14.21 -9.11 -8.99
C VAL A 318 -15.24 -9.22 -7.85
N MET A 319 -14.80 -9.00 -6.61
CA MET A 319 -15.67 -9.18 -5.46
C MET A 319 -16.73 -8.08 -5.43
N SER A 320 -17.95 -8.43 -5.85
CA SER A 320 -19.17 -7.77 -5.40
C SER A 320 -19.80 -8.63 -4.31
N LEU A 321 -20.38 -8.01 -3.28
CA LEU A 321 -21.18 -8.69 -2.25
C LEU A 321 -22.36 -9.50 -2.82
N LEU A 322 -22.63 -9.42 -4.13
CA LEU A 322 -23.69 -10.12 -4.84
C LEU A 322 -23.23 -11.45 -5.49
N VAL A 323 -21.99 -11.90 -5.28
CA VAL A 323 -21.62 -13.28 -5.62
C VAL A 323 -22.20 -14.20 -4.54
N LEU A 324 -23.25 -14.90 -4.97
CA LEU A 324 -24.15 -15.79 -4.25
C LEU A 324 -23.53 -16.59 -3.09
N TRP A 325 -24.26 -16.60 -1.98
CA TRP A 325 -24.09 -17.44 -0.78
C TRP A 325 -23.91 -18.95 -1.03
N SER A 326 -24.11 -19.44 -2.25
CA SER A 326 -24.02 -20.88 -2.58
C SER A 326 -22.58 -21.39 -2.85
N GLU A 327 -21.59 -20.52 -3.05
CA GLU A 327 -20.18 -20.96 -3.21
C GLU A 327 -19.31 -20.77 -1.95
N ILE A 328 -19.87 -20.21 -0.87
CA ILE A 328 -19.11 -19.90 0.36
C ILE A 328 -18.98 -21.14 1.28
N GLN A 329 -19.81 -22.17 1.12
CA GLN A 329 -19.74 -23.39 1.93
C GLN A 329 -18.50 -24.26 1.66
N LEU A 330 -17.78 -24.06 0.55
CA LEU A 330 -16.50 -24.76 0.27
C LEU A 330 -15.25 -23.93 0.59
N PHE A 331 -15.41 -22.66 1.01
CA PHE A 331 -14.29 -21.76 1.34
C PHE A 331 -13.87 -21.77 2.82
N TYR A 332 -14.48 -22.62 3.65
CA TYR A 332 -14.25 -22.66 5.10
C TYR A 332 -12.93 -23.30 5.55
N SER A 333 -12.12 -23.86 4.64
CA SER A 333 -10.93 -24.61 5.08
C SER A 333 -9.60 -23.89 4.92
N LYS A 334 -9.51 -22.69 4.31
CA LYS A 334 -8.19 -22.16 3.96
C LYS A 334 -8.08 -20.62 3.95
N VAL A 335 -7.41 -20.08 4.98
CA VAL A 335 -6.89 -18.70 5.08
C VAL A 335 -5.79 -18.50 4.02
N TYR A 336 -6.13 -18.20 2.77
CA TYR A 336 -5.17 -18.10 1.64
C TYR A 336 -4.84 -16.68 1.16
N ILE A 337 -5.13 -15.62 1.93
CA ILE A 337 -5.09 -14.25 1.38
C ILE A 337 -3.88 -13.43 1.86
N ILE A 338 -3.02 -13.97 2.72
CA ILE A 338 -2.00 -13.19 3.41
C ILE A 338 -0.60 -13.76 3.19
N LYS A 339 0.30 -12.93 2.66
CA LYS A 339 1.74 -13.18 2.67
C LYS A 339 2.30 -12.62 3.97
N LEU A 340 3.04 -13.44 4.72
CA LEU A 340 3.75 -13.02 5.93
C LEU A 340 5.17 -12.61 5.54
N SER A 341 5.59 -11.42 5.99
CA SER A 341 6.97 -10.95 5.83
C SER A 341 7.60 -10.77 7.22
N LEU A 342 8.79 -11.33 7.38
CA LEU A 342 9.63 -11.14 8.58
C LEU A 342 10.82 -10.26 8.21
N TYR A 343 11.01 -9.19 8.98
CA TYR A 343 12.17 -8.32 8.83
C TYR A 343 13.32 -8.83 9.71
N TRP A 344 14.46 -9.12 9.09
CA TRP A 344 15.71 -9.45 9.78
C TRP A 344 16.71 -8.31 9.58
N ALA A 345 17.35 -7.84 10.66
CA ALA A 345 18.44 -6.87 10.55
C ALA A 345 19.59 -7.50 9.74
N LYS A 346 19.89 -6.97 8.55
CA LYS A 346 21.14 -7.27 7.85
C LYS A 346 22.28 -6.59 8.63
N SER A 347 23.16 -7.39 9.22
CA SER A 347 24.42 -6.92 9.79
C SER A 347 25.26 -6.27 8.68
N SER A 348 25.60 -4.99 8.81
CA SER A 348 26.59 -4.35 7.94
C SER A 348 27.97 -4.99 8.18
N PRO A 349 28.73 -5.38 7.15
CA PRO A 349 30.12 -5.74 7.33
C PRO A 349 30.92 -4.47 7.53
N VAL A 350 31.31 -4.20 8.79
CA VAL A 350 32.42 -3.28 9.06
C VAL A 350 33.69 -4.00 8.64
N ALA A 351 34.23 -3.60 7.49
CA ALA A 351 35.59 -3.95 7.09
C ALA A 351 36.57 -3.24 8.05
N ASN A 352 37.05 -3.96 9.06
CA ASN A 352 38.32 -3.66 9.70
C ASN A 352 39.34 -4.65 9.14
N GLN A 353 40.06 -4.21 8.12
CA GLN A 353 41.18 -4.94 7.54
C GLN A 353 42.45 -4.45 8.24
N ASN A 354 42.94 -5.31 9.13
CA ASN A 354 44.33 -5.52 9.55
C ASN A 354 45.21 -4.29 9.82
N ASP A 355 45.49 -4.09 11.12
CA ASP A 355 46.80 -3.68 11.58
C ASP A 355 47.47 -4.89 12.27
N TYR A 356 48.81 -4.89 12.31
CA TYR A 356 49.75 -5.93 12.79
C TYR A 356 50.31 -6.89 11.75
N SER A 357 51.33 -6.37 11.08
CA SER A 357 52.60 -7.03 10.82
C SER A 357 53.19 -7.74 12.06
N LYS A 358 53.33 -9.07 11.98
CA LYS A 358 54.59 -9.82 12.16
C LYS A 358 54.40 -11.29 11.85
#